data_AF-U5NC01-F1
#
_entry.id   AF-U5NC01-F1
#
_cell.length_a   1.000
_cell.length_b   1.000
_cell.length_c   1.000
_cell.angle_alpha   90.00
_cell.angle_beta   90.00
_cell.angle_gamma   90.00
#
_symmetry.space_group_name_H-M   'P 1'
#
loop_
_entity.id
_entity.type
_entity.pdbx_description
1 polymer ?
#
loop_
_entity_poly.entity_id
_entity_poly.type
_entity_poly.pdbx_seq_one_letter_code
_entity_poly.pdbx_strand_id
1 'polypeptide(L)'
;MEIKNQTLFHRNHSIAHVFDPSESVIAYHGDCLDLLKSIPNESLQLIVTSPPYNIGKEYETKLHLDVYLQQQAKVITECVRALSQKGSICWQVGNYVDKGAIIPLDTVLYPIFSKLGLKMRNRIIWHFEKTEHPCQFPVELIERFVLSLTNEGDWVLDVVPWGSKDAVQSALLDTNPQ
;
A
#
# COMPACT_ATOMS: atom_id res chain seq x y z
N MET A 1 -10.84 34.51 -14.07
CA MET A 1 -10.97 33.73 -12.82
C MET A 1 -9.89 32.67 -12.89
N GLU A 2 -8.74 32.92 -12.29
CA GLU A 2 -7.60 32.00 -12.34
C GLU A 2 -7.90 30.75 -11.51
N ILE A 3 -7.92 29.60 -12.18
CA ILE A 3 -7.96 28.31 -11.51
C ILE A 3 -6.57 28.11 -10.92
N LYS A 4 -6.42 28.34 -9.61
CA LYS A 4 -5.21 27.97 -8.87
C LYS A 4 -5.14 26.45 -8.80
N ASN A 5 -4.54 25.82 -9.81
CA ASN A 5 -4.05 24.44 -9.73
C ASN A 5 -2.88 24.39 -8.73
N GLN A 6 -3.17 24.50 -7.44
CA GLN A 6 -2.20 24.20 -6.40
C GLN A 6 -2.28 22.69 -6.14
N THR A 7 -1.33 21.96 -6.72
CA THR A 7 -1.18 20.53 -6.45
C THR A 7 -0.76 20.31 -4.99
N LEU A 8 -1.03 19.11 -4.47
CA LEU A 8 -0.65 18.62 -3.14
C LEU A 8 0.79 18.95 -2.73
N PHE A 9 1.70 19.08 -3.70
CA PHE A 9 3.12 19.33 -3.48
C PHE A 9 3.49 20.81 -3.31
N HIS A 10 2.55 21.74 -3.48
CA HIS A 10 2.80 23.19 -3.44
C HIS A 10 2.18 23.90 -2.22
N ARG A 11 1.57 23.16 -1.28
CA ARG A 11 1.01 23.71 -0.04
C ARG A 11 1.76 23.16 1.18
N ASN A 12 1.93 23.98 2.21
CA ASN A 12 2.36 23.53 3.52
C ASN A 12 1.19 22.79 4.19
N HIS A 13 1.26 21.46 4.23
CA HIS A 13 0.31 20.64 4.96
C HIS A 13 0.85 20.33 6.36
N SER A 14 -0.01 20.39 7.38
CA SER A 14 0.26 19.69 8.63
C SER A 14 0.30 18.20 8.33
N ILE A 15 1.32 17.51 8.84
CA ILE A 15 1.40 16.06 8.77
C ILE A 15 1.01 15.54 10.15
N ALA A 16 -0.14 14.88 10.24
CA ALA A 16 -0.55 14.23 11.46
C ALA A 16 0.14 12.87 11.62
N HIS A 17 0.24 12.43 12.88
CA HIS A 17 0.87 11.15 13.25
C HIS A 17 -0.13 10.13 13.80
N VAL A 18 -1.42 10.46 13.82
CA VAL A 18 -2.52 9.59 14.25
C VAL A 18 -3.65 9.77 13.24
N PHE A 19 -4.43 8.72 13.01
CA PHE A 19 -5.60 8.81 12.16
C PHE A 19 -6.60 9.84 12.70
N ASP A 20 -6.82 10.92 11.95
CA ASP A 20 -7.84 11.93 12.20
C ASP A 20 -8.49 12.30 10.86
N PRO A 21 -9.81 12.12 10.70
CA PRO A 21 -10.50 12.41 9.44
C PRO A 21 -10.55 13.92 9.10
N SER A 22 -10.14 14.81 10.02
CA SER A 22 -10.03 16.24 9.76
C SER A 22 -8.69 16.67 9.16
N GLU A 23 -7.69 15.79 9.18
CA GLU A 23 -6.39 16.02 8.57
C GLU A 23 -6.40 15.57 7.11
N SER A 24 -5.55 16.15 6.26
CA SER A 24 -5.46 15.75 4.83
C SER A 24 -4.29 14.81 4.54
N VAL A 25 -3.26 14.82 5.41
CA VAL A 25 -2.05 14.01 5.27
C VAL A 25 -1.66 13.44 6.62
N ILE A 26 -1.51 12.11 6.68
CA ILE A 26 -1.12 11.40 7.89
C ILE A 26 0.12 10.57 7.56
N ALA A 27 1.21 10.79 8.27
CA ALA A 27 2.42 9.97 8.17
C ALA A 27 2.67 9.30 9.52
N TYR A 28 2.50 7.99 9.54
CA TYR A 28 2.63 7.19 10.76
C TYR A 28 4.01 6.56 10.87
N HIS A 29 4.62 6.73 12.04
CA HIS A 29 5.92 6.15 12.38
C HIS A 29 5.74 5.11 13.49
N GLY A 30 5.60 3.85 13.11
CA GLY A 30 5.33 2.74 14.03
C GLY A 30 4.80 1.53 13.26
N ASP A 31 4.37 0.49 13.98
CA ASP A 31 3.81 -0.72 13.39
C ASP A 31 2.56 -0.42 12.55
N CYS A 32 2.58 -0.82 11.27
CA CYS A 32 1.48 -0.64 10.34
C CYS A 32 0.13 -1.18 10.86
N LEU A 33 0.12 -2.27 11.65
CA LEU A 33 -1.09 -2.87 12.19
C LEU A 33 -1.72 -1.98 13.25
N ASP A 34 -0.92 -1.21 13.97
CA ASP A 34 -1.44 -0.30 14.99
C ASP A 34 -2.12 0.91 14.34
N LEU A 35 -1.55 1.44 13.25
CA LEU A 35 -2.23 2.42 12.41
C LEU A 35 -3.52 1.84 11.83
N LEU A 36 -3.45 0.67 11.18
CA LEU A 36 -4.62 0.04 10.54
C LEU A 36 -5.78 -0.14 11.53
N LYS A 37 -5.50 -0.58 12.76
CA LYS A 37 -6.52 -0.71 13.83
C LYS A 37 -7.15 0.62 14.23
N SER A 38 -6.44 1.73 14.11
CA SER A 38 -6.99 3.07 14.39
C SER A 38 -7.93 3.57 13.29
N ILE A 39 -7.83 3.02 12.08
CA ILE A 39 -8.67 3.39 10.94
C ILE A 39 -10.05 2.73 11.09
N PRO A 40 -11.16 3.49 10.97
CA PRO A 40 -12.52 2.95 10.98
C PRO A 40 -12.77 1.88 9.91
N ASN A 41 -13.83 1.09 10.11
CA ASN A 41 -14.26 0.15 9.08
C ASN A 41 -14.78 0.91 7.85
N GLU A 42 -14.56 0.35 6.67
CA GLU A 42 -15.13 0.84 5.41
C GLU A 42 -14.86 2.32 5.07
N SER A 43 -13.77 2.90 5.59
CA SER A 43 -13.43 4.32 5.41
C SER A 43 -12.38 4.60 4.32
N LEU A 44 -11.71 3.57 3.79
CA LEU A 44 -10.68 3.71 2.76
C LEU A 44 -11.22 3.33 1.39
N GLN A 45 -10.91 4.14 0.37
CA GLN A 45 -11.31 3.84 -1.00
C GLN A 45 -10.23 3.08 -1.77
N LEU A 46 -8.96 3.40 -1.53
CA LEU A 46 -7.83 2.75 -2.22
C LEU A 46 -6.72 2.44 -1.22
N ILE A 47 -6.22 1.21 -1.29
CA ILE A 47 -4.98 0.82 -0.61
C ILE A 47 -3.98 0.47 -1.69
N VAL A 48 -2.84 1.15 -1.71
CA VAL A 48 -1.69 0.79 -2.55
C VAL A 48 -0.58 0.34 -1.63
N THR A 49 0.15 -0.71 -1.97
CA THR A 49 1.26 -1.15 -1.12
C THR A 49 2.35 -1.82 -1.93
N SER A 50 3.59 -1.63 -1.46
CA SER A 50 4.78 -2.36 -1.90
C SER A 50 5.46 -3.01 -0.69
N PRO A 51 4.92 -4.13 -0.16
CA PRO A 51 5.53 -4.80 0.97
C PRO A 51 6.91 -5.35 0.61
N PRO A 52 7.80 -5.53 1.60
CA PRO A 52 9.04 -6.25 1.37
C PRO A 52 8.75 -7.68 0.89
N TYR A 53 9.57 -8.14 -0.05
CA TYR A 53 9.32 -9.35 -0.81
C TYR A 53 10.04 -10.58 -0.25
N ASN A 54 10.63 -10.47 0.94
CA ASN A 54 11.37 -11.56 1.58
C ASN A 54 12.50 -12.10 0.68
N ILE A 55 13.17 -11.20 -0.03
CA ILE A 55 14.21 -11.49 -1.03
C ILE A 55 15.59 -11.58 -0.36
N GLY A 56 15.71 -11.23 0.92
CA GLY A 56 17.00 -11.28 1.63
C GLY A 56 17.98 -10.21 1.14
N LYS A 57 17.46 -9.03 0.75
CA LYS A 57 18.30 -7.81 0.61
C LYS A 57 18.93 -7.49 1.98
N GLU A 58 19.98 -6.66 2.01
CA GLU A 58 20.75 -6.32 3.24
C GLU A 58 19.91 -5.86 4.45
N TYR A 59 18.64 -5.50 4.23
CA TYR A 59 17.68 -5.02 5.23
C TYR A 59 16.62 -6.08 5.64
N GLU A 60 16.61 -7.27 5.04
CA GLU A 60 15.59 -8.31 5.23
C GLU A 60 16.21 -9.63 5.74
N THR A 61 15.75 -10.12 6.89
CA THR A 61 16.04 -11.50 7.30
C THR A 61 15.10 -12.43 6.54
N LYS A 62 15.63 -13.37 5.76
CA LYS A 62 14.79 -14.31 4.98
C LYS A 62 13.94 -15.16 5.93
N LEU A 63 12.64 -14.91 5.95
CA LEU A 63 11.66 -15.69 6.68
C LEU A 63 11.26 -16.94 5.87
N HIS A 64 10.82 -17.98 6.56
CA HIS A 64 10.13 -19.09 5.92
C HIS A 64 8.85 -18.60 5.25
N LEU A 65 8.51 -19.12 4.06
CA LEU A 65 7.38 -18.64 3.27
C LEU A 65 6.07 -18.65 4.07
N ASP A 66 5.81 -19.69 4.85
CA ASP A 66 4.58 -19.78 5.66
C ASP A 66 4.47 -18.66 6.70
N VAL A 67 5.59 -18.29 7.34
CA VAL A 67 5.63 -17.20 8.33
C VAL A 67 5.35 -15.88 7.64
N TYR A 68 5.95 -15.66 6.46
CA TYR A 68 5.68 -14.50 5.64
C TYR A 68 4.18 -14.43 5.24
N LEU A 69 3.60 -15.52 4.75
CA LEU A 69 2.18 -15.56 4.37
C LEU A 69 1.25 -15.29 5.56
N GLN A 70 1.57 -15.81 6.75
CA GLN A 70 0.80 -15.53 7.97
C GLN A 70 0.88 -14.06 8.39
N GLN A 71 2.05 -13.45 8.25
CA GLN A 71 2.24 -12.02 8.50
C GLN A 71 1.44 -11.17 7.52
N GLN A 72 1.53 -11.47 6.23
CA GLN A 72 0.74 -10.80 5.19
C GLN A 72 -0.76 -10.96 5.43
N ALA A 73 -1.22 -12.16 5.82
CA ALA A 73 -2.63 -12.41 6.09
C ALA A 73 -3.22 -11.49 7.17
N LYS A 74 -2.46 -11.20 8.24
CA LYS A 74 -2.91 -10.28 9.31
C LYS A 74 -3.15 -8.88 8.76
N VAL A 75 -2.20 -8.37 7.98
CA VAL A 75 -2.24 -7.03 7.42
C VAL A 75 -3.35 -6.93 6.38
N ILE A 76 -3.45 -7.90 5.46
CA ILE A 76 -4.51 -7.97 4.46
C ILE A 76 -5.89 -7.99 5.12
N THR A 77 -6.06 -8.73 6.23
CA THR A 77 -7.34 -8.79 6.96
C THR A 77 -7.76 -7.40 7.46
N GLU A 78 -6.84 -6.67 8.08
CA GLU A 78 -7.11 -5.30 8.54
C GLU A 78 -7.33 -4.32 7.40
N CYS A 79 -6.58 -4.45 6.29
CA CYS A 79 -6.81 -3.67 5.08
C CYS A 79 -8.22 -3.90 4.53
N VAL A 80 -8.68 -5.15 4.44
CA VAL A 80 -10.03 -5.48 3.96
C VAL A 80 -11.12 -4.94 4.90
N ARG A 81 -10.89 -4.94 6.22
CA ARG A 81 -11.82 -4.33 7.19
C ARG A 81 -11.97 -2.82 6.97
N ALA A 82 -10.85 -2.12 6.75
CA ALA A 82 -10.83 -0.66 6.56
C ALA A 82 -11.31 -0.24 5.16
N LEU A 83 -11.26 -1.14 4.18
CA LEU A 83 -11.67 -0.87 2.80
C LEU A 83 -13.19 -0.73 2.68
N SER A 84 -13.64 0.28 1.95
CA SER A 84 -15.05 0.47 1.61
C SER A 84 -15.58 -0.68 0.75
N GLN A 85 -16.90 -0.86 0.71
CA GLN A 85 -17.56 -1.87 -0.14
C GLN A 85 -17.27 -1.70 -1.65
N LYS A 86 -16.83 -0.51 -2.07
CA LYS A 86 -16.43 -0.20 -3.46
C LYS A 86 -14.93 0.05 -3.59
N GLY A 87 -14.17 -0.15 -2.52
CA GLY A 87 -12.75 0.15 -2.50
C GLY A 87 -11.94 -0.90 -3.25
N SER A 88 -10.68 -0.55 -3.53
CA SER A 88 -9.73 -1.41 -4.24
C SER A 88 -8.42 -1.53 -3.49
N ILE A 89 -7.76 -2.68 -3.63
CA ILE A 89 -6.41 -2.92 -3.11
C ILE A 89 -5.47 -3.24 -4.27
N CYS A 90 -4.39 -2.48 -4.38
CA CYS A 90 -3.29 -2.65 -5.31
C CYS A 90 -2.07 -3.17 -4.54
N TRP A 91 -1.85 -4.48 -4.60
CA TRP A 91 -0.81 -5.16 -3.83
C TRP A 91 0.37 -5.53 -4.72
N GLN A 92 1.47 -4.77 -4.64
CA GLN A 92 2.67 -5.10 -5.40
C GLN A 92 3.31 -6.35 -4.81
N VAL A 93 3.78 -7.25 -5.67
CA VAL A 93 4.43 -8.50 -5.27
C VAL A 93 5.61 -8.81 -6.19
N GLY A 94 6.61 -9.48 -5.63
CA GLY A 94 7.74 -10.03 -6.36
C GLY A 94 7.70 -11.55 -6.45
N ASN A 95 8.88 -12.15 -6.47
CA ASN A 95 9.05 -13.60 -6.43
C ASN A 95 9.81 -13.99 -5.16
N TYR A 96 9.42 -15.12 -4.58
CA TYR A 96 10.18 -15.78 -3.53
C TYR A 96 11.05 -16.88 -4.16
N VAL A 97 12.32 -16.95 -3.76
CA VAL A 97 13.25 -17.96 -4.27
C VAL A 97 13.65 -18.89 -3.13
N ASP A 98 13.39 -20.19 -3.29
CA ASP A 98 13.85 -21.22 -2.35
C ASP A 98 14.51 -22.38 -3.07
N LYS A 99 15.76 -22.68 -2.71
CA LYS A 99 16.54 -23.80 -3.27
C LYS A 99 16.51 -23.89 -4.81
N GLY A 100 16.51 -22.75 -5.50
CA GLY A 100 16.47 -22.66 -6.97
C GLY A 100 15.06 -22.70 -7.59
N ALA A 101 14.02 -22.95 -6.79
CA ALA A 101 12.63 -22.79 -7.21
C ALA A 101 12.20 -21.32 -7.07
N ILE A 102 11.53 -20.80 -8.10
CA ILE A 102 10.93 -19.47 -8.12
C ILE A 102 9.43 -19.62 -7.86
N ILE A 103 8.95 -18.98 -6.80
CA ILE A 103 7.55 -18.98 -6.38
C ILE A 103 7.00 -17.56 -6.57
N PRO A 104 6.10 -17.33 -7.54
CA PRO A 104 5.45 -16.04 -7.71
C PRO A 104 4.55 -15.74 -6.52
N LEU A 105 4.80 -14.64 -5.81
CA LEU A 105 4.10 -14.35 -4.55
C LEU A 105 2.60 -14.05 -4.75
N ASP A 106 2.21 -13.55 -5.93
CA ASP A 106 0.79 -13.37 -6.29
C ASP A 106 0.01 -14.68 -6.22
N THR A 107 0.61 -15.79 -6.67
CA THR A 107 -0.08 -17.09 -6.71
C THR A 107 -0.41 -17.63 -5.32
N VAL A 108 0.45 -17.36 -4.34
CA VAL A 108 0.28 -17.84 -2.96
C VAL A 108 -0.48 -16.84 -2.07
N LEU A 109 -0.45 -15.55 -2.40
CA LEU A 109 -1.21 -14.52 -1.69
C LEU A 109 -2.65 -14.40 -2.18
N TYR A 110 -2.92 -14.65 -3.47
CA TYR A 110 -4.27 -14.55 -4.05
C TYR A 110 -5.36 -15.31 -3.26
N PRO A 111 -5.13 -16.56 -2.80
CA PRO A 111 -6.11 -17.28 -1.98
C PRO A 111 -6.48 -16.56 -0.68
N ILE A 112 -5.58 -15.77 -0.09
CA ILE A 112 -5.87 -14.98 1.13
C ILE A 112 -6.90 -13.89 0.80
N PHE A 113 -6.64 -13.10 -0.25
CA PHE A 113 -7.56 -12.05 -0.71
C PHE A 113 -8.93 -12.62 -1.09
N SER A 114 -8.94 -13.73 -1.85
CA SER A 114 -10.19 -14.35 -2.30
C SER A 114 -11.03 -14.89 -1.14
N LYS A 115 -10.40 -15.44 -0.09
CA LYS A 115 -11.10 -15.90 1.12
C LYS A 115 -11.74 -14.76 1.91
N LEU A 116 -11.17 -13.57 1.83
CA LEU A 116 -11.68 -12.35 2.46
C LEU A 116 -12.74 -11.64 1.58
N GLY A 117 -13.17 -12.24 0.48
CA GLY A 117 -14.25 -11.73 -0.37
C GLY A 117 -13.82 -10.75 -1.48
N LEU A 118 -12.53 -10.46 -1.61
CA LEU A 118 -12.05 -9.63 -2.71
C LEU A 118 -12.09 -10.38 -4.05
N LYS A 119 -12.34 -9.62 -5.12
CA LYS A 119 -12.36 -10.11 -6.49
C LYS A 119 -11.16 -9.60 -7.25
N MET A 120 -10.35 -10.50 -7.80
CA MET A 120 -9.23 -10.12 -8.67
C MET A 120 -9.77 -9.45 -9.94
N ARG A 121 -9.36 -8.20 -10.17
CA ARG A 121 -9.70 -7.45 -11.38
C ARG A 121 -8.61 -7.55 -12.43
N ASN A 122 -7.37 -7.32 -12.03
CA ASN A 122 -6.23 -7.29 -12.93
C ASN A 122 -4.99 -7.87 -12.26
N ARG A 123 -4.14 -8.49 -13.07
CA ARG A 123 -2.75 -8.80 -12.75
C ARG A 123 -1.88 -7.88 -13.61
N ILE A 124 -1.32 -6.85 -13.00
CA ILE A 124 -0.52 -5.85 -13.71
C ILE A 124 0.94 -6.29 -13.65
N ILE A 125 1.52 -6.56 -14.81
CA ILE A 125 2.94 -6.91 -14.94
C ILE A 125 3.67 -5.65 -15.34
N TRP A 126 4.51 -5.15 -14.44
CA TRP A 126 5.37 -4.01 -14.75
C TRP A 126 6.65 -4.49 -15.43
N HIS A 127 6.87 -3.98 -16.64
CA HIS A 127 8.10 -4.19 -17.39
C HIS A 127 9.02 -2.99 -17.18
N PHE A 128 10.17 -3.19 -16.52
CA PHE A 128 11.13 -2.14 -16.26
C PHE A 128 11.95 -1.81 -17.51
N GLU A 129 12.02 -0.55 -17.88
CA GLU A 129 13.10 -0.06 -18.73
C GLU A 129 14.37 0.06 -17.86
N LYS A 130 15.50 -0.49 -18.32
CA LYS A 130 16.76 -0.52 -17.55
C LYS A 130 17.26 0.90 -17.28
N THR A 131 16.91 1.43 -16.13
CA THR A 131 17.26 2.74 -15.60
C THR A 131 18.10 2.54 -14.33
N GLU A 132 18.99 3.48 -13.99
CA GLU A 132 20.05 3.28 -12.98
C GLU A 132 19.55 3.12 -11.53
N HIS A 133 18.29 3.46 -11.22
CA HIS A 133 17.79 3.43 -9.84
C HIS A 133 17.39 2.00 -9.39
N PRO A 134 17.89 1.49 -8.24
CA PRO A 134 17.66 0.11 -7.78
C PRO A 134 16.23 -0.17 -7.28
N CYS A 135 15.45 0.89 -7.05
CA CYS A 135 14.05 0.82 -6.62
C CYS A 135 13.24 1.81 -7.47
N GLN A 136 13.09 1.55 -8.77
CA GLN A 136 12.12 2.32 -9.54
C GLN A 136 10.75 2.00 -8.94
N PHE A 137 10.01 3.05 -8.63
CA PHE A 137 8.62 2.95 -8.21
C PHE A 137 7.77 3.55 -9.34
N PRO A 138 6.70 2.88 -9.82
CA PRO A 138 5.97 3.35 -10.98
C PRO A 138 5.00 4.46 -10.56
N VAL A 139 5.52 5.68 -10.34
CA VAL A 139 4.73 6.83 -9.87
C VAL A 139 3.53 7.06 -10.78
N GLU A 140 3.72 7.03 -12.09
CA GLU A 140 2.63 7.14 -13.08
C GLU A 140 1.56 6.05 -12.91
N LEU A 141 1.92 4.85 -12.45
CA LEU A 141 0.96 3.79 -12.20
C LEU A 141 0.12 4.08 -10.96
N ILE A 142 0.73 4.60 -9.89
CA ILE A 142 -0.04 5.06 -8.72
C ILE A 142 -0.97 6.19 -9.11
N GLU A 143 -0.49 7.19 -9.85
CA GLU A 143 -1.34 8.29 -10.29
C GLU A 143 -2.55 7.78 -11.06
N ARG A 144 -2.37 6.80 -11.95
CA ARG A 144 -3.48 6.15 -12.64
C ARG A 144 -4.41 5.40 -11.70
N PHE A 145 -3.91 4.71 -10.68
CA PHE A 145 -4.75 4.06 -9.68
C PHE A 145 -5.59 5.07 -8.91
N VAL A 146 -4.99 6.14 -8.42
CA VAL A 146 -5.72 7.21 -7.71
C VAL A 146 -6.81 7.78 -8.64
N LEU A 147 -6.45 8.21 -9.85
CA LEU A 147 -7.40 8.79 -10.80
C LEU A 147 -8.52 7.83 -11.25
N SER A 148 -8.26 6.52 -11.29
CA SER A 148 -9.22 5.54 -11.82
C SER A 148 -10.06 4.85 -10.76
N LEU A 149 -9.59 4.83 -9.50
CA LEU A 149 -10.17 4.02 -8.42
C LEU A 149 -10.70 4.87 -7.25
N THR A 150 -10.50 6.19 -7.29
CA THR A 150 -10.97 7.14 -6.27
C THR A 150 -11.66 8.35 -6.89
N ASN A 151 -12.44 9.05 -6.07
CA ASN A 151 -12.99 10.38 -6.35
C ASN A 151 -12.36 11.40 -5.41
N GLU A 152 -12.68 12.68 -5.57
CA GLU A 152 -12.31 13.74 -4.63
C GLU A 152 -12.94 13.49 -3.25
N GLY A 153 -12.14 13.56 -2.18
CA GLY A 153 -12.55 13.36 -0.79
C GLY A 153 -12.43 11.92 -0.29
N ASP A 154 -11.94 11.02 -1.15
CA ASP A 154 -11.70 9.62 -0.81
C ASP A 154 -10.31 9.45 -0.17
N TRP A 155 -10.22 8.54 0.79
CA TRP A 155 -8.94 8.23 1.44
C TRP A 155 -8.14 7.16 0.69
N VAL A 156 -6.86 7.47 0.45
CA VAL A 156 -5.86 6.56 -0.09
C VAL A 156 -4.85 6.22 1.01
N LEU A 157 -4.60 4.92 1.23
CA LEU A 157 -3.60 4.44 2.17
C LEU A 157 -2.44 3.78 1.40
N ASP A 158 -1.22 4.24 1.68
CA ASP A 158 -0.01 3.44 1.50
C ASP A 158 0.35 2.76 2.81
N VAL A 159 0.37 1.43 2.81
CA VAL A 159 0.72 0.63 3.98
C VAL A 159 1.95 -0.21 3.68
N VAL A 160 3.06 0.05 4.36
CA VAL A 160 4.28 -0.76 4.25
C VAL A 160 4.32 -1.70 5.45
N PRO A 161 4.05 -3.01 5.28
CA PRO A 161 3.80 -3.88 6.42
C PRO A 161 5.04 -4.18 7.26
N TRP A 162 6.23 -3.99 6.67
CA TRP A 162 7.52 -4.16 7.33
C TRP A 162 8.54 -3.21 6.68
N GLY A 163 9.33 -2.51 7.48
CA GLY A 163 10.35 -1.57 7.04
C GLY A 163 11.33 -1.28 8.18
N SER A 164 12.40 -0.51 7.92
CA SER A 164 13.25 -0.03 9.02
C SER A 164 12.40 0.72 10.04
N LYS A 165 12.71 0.56 11.33
CA LYS A 165 12.00 1.23 12.44
C LYS A 165 12.03 2.76 12.35
N ASP A 166 12.84 3.31 11.44
CA ASP A 166 13.14 4.73 11.28
C ASP A 166 12.52 5.36 10.01
N ALA A 167 11.73 4.59 9.24
CA ALA A 167 11.03 5.08 8.05
C ALA A 167 9.53 5.26 8.34
N VAL A 168 8.90 6.25 7.69
CA VAL A 168 7.43 6.35 7.63
C VAL A 168 6.91 5.02 7.07
N GLN A 169 6.19 4.26 7.89
CA GLN A 169 5.73 2.93 7.52
C GLN A 169 4.39 2.97 6.78
N SER A 170 3.63 4.05 6.93
CA SER A 170 2.36 4.19 6.25
C SER A 170 2.00 5.66 6.10
N ALA A 171 1.38 5.99 4.98
CA ALA A 171 0.87 7.32 4.71
C ALA A 171 -0.60 7.22 4.30
N LEU A 172 -1.45 8.08 4.86
CA LEU A 172 -2.80 8.30 4.36
C LEU A 172 -2.88 9.67 3.73
N LEU A 173 -3.59 9.72 2.61
CA LEU A 173 -3.81 10.91 1.83
C LEU A 173 -5.29 11.03 1.49
N ASP A 174 -5.88 12.17 1.84
CA ASP A 174 -7.17 12.59 1.28
C ASP A 174 -6.95 13.09 -0.16
N THR A 175 -7.73 12.58 -1.11
CA THR A 175 -7.69 13.05 -2.51
C THR A 175 -8.24 14.46 -2.70
N ASN A 176 -8.82 15.07 -1.66
CA ASN A 176 -9.25 16.46 -1.62
C ASN A 176 -8.53 17.25 -0.51
N PRO A 177 -7.36 17.84 -0.79
CA PRO A 177 -6.78 18.82 0.11
C PRO A 177 -7.60 20.10 0.01
N GLN A 178 -8.46 20.37 1.00
CA GLN A 178 -9.14 21.68 1.11
C GLN A 178 -8.12 22.83 1.02
#